data_AF-A0AAW1LNZ0-F1
#
_entry.id   AF-A0AAW1LNZ0-F1
#
_cell.length_a   1.000
_cell.length_b   1.000
_cell.length_c   1.000
_cell.angle_alpha   90.00
_cell.angle_beta   90.00
_cell.angle_gamma   90.00
#
_symmetry.space_group_name_H-M   'P 1'
#
loop_
_entity.id
_entity.type
_entity.pdbx_description
1 polymer ?
#
loop_
_entity_poly.entity_id
_entity_poly.type
_entity_poly.pdbx_seq_one_letter_code
_entity_poly.pdbx_strand_id
1 'polypeptide(L)'
;MVNSLAVEDGMMILDEAFSKTRKIMEGCSDVKFTPEEYQRFYECVYILCVQRTSSENAKILYDRYNHGLQECINSLVLPALENKNDAVLLSALVVQWDNYKVMARWLSKFFSYLERFYIPRVGVPGLLEQAIGNFNNLVNARFSSNLVAAFTSLIKRDRNGETCNRNLLKNVMEYFMQDQGSAGIRYYQDFQRTLLSDAADYYSQIASNGLQYDSCAAYMYKAQWCLSQEEERANHFLDSSSKVKLLQLVKSYLVDQALAKLAEKQQAENCGGTTDYQDLLSKCAGLNIGDSGIDPNWKIA
;
A
#
# COMPACT_ATOMS: atom_id res chain seq x y z
N MET A 1 4.99 47.32 -13.86
CA MET A 1 4.33 46.61 -14.98
C MET A 1 4.57 45.14 -14.75
N VAL A 2 3.54 44.32 -14.52
CA VAL A 2 3.73 42.86 -14.55
C VAL A 2 4.09 42.52 -15.99
N ASN A 3 5.28 41.95 -16.22
CA ASN A 3 5.65 41.45 -17.55
C ASN A 3 4.58 40.46 -17.99
N SER A 4 3.88 40.76 -19.09
CA SER A 4 2.88 39.87 -19.65
C SER A 4 3.59 38.73 -20.38
N LEU A 5 3.26 37.49 -20.06
CA LEU A 5 3.78 36.28 -20.73
C LEU A 5 2.61 35.63 -21.49
N ALA A 6 2.77 35.37 -22.78
CA ALA A 6 1.79 34.61 -23.54
C ALA A 6 1.70 33.18 -23.02
N VAL A 7 0.51 32.57 -23.07
CA VAL A 7 0.30 31.22 -22.54
C VAL A 7 1.16 30.22 -23.31
N GLU A 8 1.26 30.37 -24.62
CA GLU A 8 2.04 29.52 -25.52
C GLU A 8 3.53 29.53 -25.15
N ASP A 9 4.11 30.71 -24.94
CA ASP A 9 5.51 30.86 -24.51
C ASP A 9 5.74 30.23 -23.13
N GLY A 10 4.78 30.41 -22.22
CA GLY A 10 4.81 29.78 -20.90
C GLY A 10 4.74 28.25 -20.97
N MET A 11 3.93 27.69 -21.88
CA MET A 11 3.87 26.25 -22.08
C MET A 11 5.20 25.70 -22.60
N MET A 12 5.87 26.39 -23.52
CA MET A 12 7.21 25.99 -23.97
C MET A 12 8.22 25.94 -22.81
N ILE A 13 8.20 26.93 -21.92
CA ILE A 13 9.06 26.94 -20.72
C ILE A 13 8.73 25.75 -19.81
N LEU A 14 7.45 25.44 -19.60
CA LEU A 14 7.03 24.32 -18.75
C LEU A 14 7.33 22.96 -19.39
N ASP A 15 7.30 22.85 -20.72
CA ASP A 15 7.68 21.63 -21.44
C ASP A 15 9.16 21.28 -21.23
N GLU A 16 10.04 22.28 -21.07
CA GLU A 16 11.43 22.05 -20.64
C GLU A 16 11.47 21.44 -19.23
N ALA A 17 10.66 21.93 -18.30
CA ALA A 17 10.55 21.38 -16.95
C ALA A 17 10.07 19.92 -16.98
N PHE A 18 8.98 19.63 -17.71
CA PHE A 18 8.47 18.26 -17.87
C PHE A 18 9.50 17.32 -18.50
N SER A 19 10.18 17.77 -19.56
CA SER A 19 11.22 16.99 -20.24
C SER A 19 12.38 16.68 -19.30
N LYS A 20 12.80 17.64 -18.47
CA LYS A 20 13.86 17.41 -17.48
C LYS A 20 13.40 16.51 -16.34
N THR A 21 12.18 16.69 -15.81
CA THR A 21 11.66 15.81 -14.76
C THR A 21 11.38 14.40 -15.27
N ARG A 22 11.04 14.21 -16.55
CA ARG A 22 10.83 12.89 -17.17
C ARG A 22 12.08 12.01 -17.09
N LYS A 23 13.28 12.59 -17.18
CA LYS A 23 14.55 11.86 -17.02
C LYS A 23 14.68 11.16 -15.66
N ILE A 24 13.99 11.66 -14.62
CA ILE A 24 13.92 11.00 -13.31
C ILE A 24 13.19 9.66 -13.43
N MET A 25 12.10 9.60 -14.21
CA MET A 25 11.35 8.37 -14.46
C MET A 25 12.17 7.34 -15.25
N GLU A 26 13.04 7.81 -16.13
CA GLU A 26 13.97 6.99 -16.91
C GLU A 26 15.15 6.46 -16.06
N GLY A 27 15.20 6.79 -14.76
CA GLY A 27 16.21 6.28 -13.82
C GLY A 27 17.46 7.14 -13.69
N CYS A 28 17.48 8.36 -14.23
CA CYS A 28 18.59 9.28 -14.02
C CYS A 28 18.58 9.87 -12.60
N SER A 29 19.42 9.31 -11.70
CA SER A 29 19.49 9.70 -10.29
C SER A 29 20.07 11.10 -10.04
N ASP A 30 20.79 11.67 -11.01
CA ASP A 30 21.51 12.95 -10.88
C ASP A 30 20.72 14.16 -11.39
N VAL A 31 19.44 13.99 -11.73
CA VAL A 31 18.60 15.10 -12.18
C VAL A 31 18.39 16.07 -11.01
N LYS A 32 19.04 17.22 -11.11
CA LYS A 32 18.92 18.34 -10.18
C LYS A 32 18.47 19.59 -10.95
N PHE A 33 17.79 20.47 -10.23
CA PHE A 33 17.40 21.78 -10.73
C PHE A 33 18.26 22.84 -10.05
N THR A 34 18.85 23.73 -10.85
CA THR A 34 19.56 24.88 -10.29
C THR A 34 18.55 25.89 -9.71
N PRO A 35 18.97 26.80 -8.82
CA PRO A 35 18.11 27.86 -8.34
C PRO A 35 17.51 28.69 -9.48
N GLU A 36 18.27 28.93 -10.55
CA GLU A 36 17.83 29.70 -11.72
C GLU A 36 16.76 28.94 -12.52
N GLU A 37 16.91 27.64 -12.71
CA GLU A 37 15.89 26.80 -13.37
C GLU A 37 14.62 26.74 -12.52
N TYR A 38 14.76 26.51 -11.21
CA TYR A 38 13.63 26.51 -10.29
C TYR A 38 12.87 27.84 -10.34
N GLN A 39 13.60 28.96 -10.24
CA GLN A 39 13.02 30.29 -10.29
C GLN A 39 12.32 30.52 -11.63
N ARG A 40 12.95 30.17 -12.77
CA ARG A 40 12.37 30.34 -14.10
C ARG A 40 11.03 29.59 -14.24
N PHE A 41 10.98 28.33 -13.83
CA PHE A 41 9.75 27.53 -13.93
C PHE A 41 8.66 28.02 -12.98
N TYR A 42 9.01 28.35 -11.73
CA TYR A 42 8.05 28.89 -10.77
C TYR A 42 7.54 30.27 -11.20
N GLU A 43 8.42 31.16 -11.65
CA GLU A 43 8.08 32.51 -12.11
C GLU A 43 7.16 32.47 -13.34
N CYS A 44 7.38 31.52 -14.25
CA CYS A 44 6.47 31.28 -15.38
C CYS A 44 5.04 30.99 -14.91
N VAL A 45 4.86 30.03 -13.98
CA VAL A 45 3.54 29.72 -13.40
C VAL A 45 2.97 30.94 -12.69
N TYR A 46 3.77 31.60 -11.85
CA TYR A 46 3.36 32.79 -11.12
C TYR A 46 2.83 33.89 -12.04
N ILE A 47 3.61 34.28 -13.05
CA ILE A 47 3.26 35.35 -14.00
C ILE A 47 1.94 35.03 -14.69
N LEU A 48 1.77 33.81 -15.21
CA LEU A 48 0.52 33.40 -15.87
C LEU A 48 -0.69 33.44 -14.92
N CYS A 49 -0.48 33.13 -13.65
CA CYS A 49 -1.53 33.14 -12.62
C CYS A 49 -1.88 34.53 -12.07
N VAL A 50 -1.06 35.57 -12.26
CA VAL A 50 -1.36 36.94 -11.78
C VAL A 50 -1.82 37.90 -12.88
N GLN A 51 -1.79 37.46 -14.14
CA GLN A 51 -2.31 38.23 -15.27
C GLN A 51 -3.84 38.43 -15.21
N ARG A 52 -4.37 39.34 -16.04
CA ARG A 52 -5.82 39.66 -16.09
C ARG A 52 -6.71 38.45 -16.39
N THR A 53 -6.19 37.44 -17.08
CA THR A 53 -6.87 36.16 -17.39
C THR A 53 -6.53 35.04 -16.38
N SER A 54 -6.12 35.40 -15.16
CA SER A 54 -5.61 34.48 -14.13
C SER A 54 -6.47 33.25 -13.88
N SER A 55 -7.80 33.38 -13.87
CA SER A 55 -8.69 32.26 -13.61
C SER A 55 -8.65 31.20 -14.71
N GLU A 56 -8.58 31.62 -15.98
CA GLU A 56 -8.51 30.72 -17.13
C GLU A 56 -7.11 30.10 -17.22
N ASN A 57 -6.07 30.93 -17.09
CA ASN A 57 -4.68 30.48 -17.12
C ASN A 57 -4.40 29.47 -16.01
N ALA A 58 -4.91 29.68 -14.79
CA ALA A 58 -4.71 28.76 -13.67
C ALA A 58 -5.34 27.39 -13.93
N LYS A 59 -6.51 27.34 -14.58
CA LYS A 59 -7.13 26.09 -15.03
C LYS A 59 -6.25 25.39 -16.07
N ILE A 60 -5.82 26.12 -17.10
CA ILE A 60 -4.93 25.56 -18.15
C ILE A 60 -3.65 24.98 -17.54
N LEU A 61 -3.05 25.67 -16.56
CA LEU A 61 -1.84 25.21 -15.87
C LEU A 61 -2.10 23.95 -15.03
N TYR A 62 -3.22 23.90 -14.31
CA TYR A 62 -3.61 22.71 -13.56
C TYR A 62 -3.89 21.51 -14.47
N ASP A 63 -4.55 21.73 -15.61
CA ASP A 63 -4.81 20.70 -16.61
C ASP A 63 -3.49 20.22 -17.24
N ARG A 64 -2.56 21.14 -17.56
CA ARG A 64 -1.21 20.80 -18.05
C ARG A 64 -0.42 19.98 -17.04
N TYR A 65 -0.49 20.33 -15.76
CA TYR A 65 0.12 19.57 -14.65
C TYR A 65 -0.38 18.13 -14.63
N ASN A 66 -1.70 17.95 -14.62
CA ASN A 66 -2.31 16.61 -14.64
C ASN A 66 -1.94 15.83 -15.89
N HIS A 67 -2.03 16.46 -17.06
CA HIS A 67 -1.71 15.83 -18.32
C HIS A 67 -0.26 15.32 -18.36
N GLY A 68 0.71 16.14 -17.93
CA GLY A 68 2.12 15.73 -17.92
C GLY A 68 2.41 14.58 -16.96
N LEU A 69 1.74 14.54 -15.80
CA LEU A 69 1.83 13.40 -14.88
C LEU A 69 1.27 12.11 -15.50
N GLN A 70 0.07 12.19 -16.07
CA GLN A 70 -0.60 11.05 -16.70
C GLN A 70 0.15 10.54 -17.94
N GLU A 71 0.71 11.45 -18.73
CA GLU A 71 1.53 11.11 -19.89
C GLU A 71 2.77 10.31 -19.47
N CYS A 72 3.46 10.71 -18.40
CA CYS A 72 4.60 9.96 -17.86
C CYS A 72 4.18 8.57 -17.36
N ILE A 73 3.05 8.47 -16.67
CA ILE A 73 2.53 7.17 -16.20
C ILE A 73 2.23 6.25 -17.39
N ASN A 74 1.49 6.74 -18.37
CA ASN A 74 1.06 5.95 -19.53
C ASN A 74 2.23 5.54 -20.42
N SER A 75 3.23 6.41 -20.59
CA SER A 75 4.37 6.14 -21.51
C SER A 75 5.54 5.40 -20.86
N LEU A 76 5.74 5.51 -19.55
CA LEU A 76 6.91 4.92 -18.87
C LEU A 76 6.51 3.90 -17.80
N VAL A 77 5.57 4.23 -16.92
CA VAL A 77 5.21 3.37 -15.78
C VAL A 77 4.45 2.14 -16.24
N LEU A 78 3.32 2.30 -16.94
CA LEU A 78 2.49 1.16 -17.32
C LEU A 78 3.25 0.14 -18.20
N PRO A 79 4.03 0.56 -19.23
CA PRO A 79 4.86 -0.38 -19.99
C PRO A 79 5.95 -1.04 -19.15
N ALA A 80 6.52 -0.33 -18.17
CA ALA A 80 7.51 -0.91 -17.27
C ALA A 80 6.93 -1.95 -16.30
N LEU A 81 5.62 -2.00 -16.08
CA LEU A 81 4.96 -3.04 -15.28
C LEU A 81 4.41 -4.19 -16.15
N GLU A 82 4.21 -3.92 -17.44
CA GLU A 82 3.62 -4.87 -18.38
C GLU A 82 4.47 -6.14 -18.52
N ASN A 83 3.80 -7.28 -18.70
CA ASN A 83 4.39 -8.62 -18.81
C ASN A 83 5.28 -9.06 -17.62
N LYS A 84 5.20 -8.38 -16.47
CA LYS A 84 5.86 -8.81 -15.22
C LYS A 84 4.85 -9.47 -14.28
N ASN A 85 5.33 -10.43 -13.50
CA ASN A 85 4.53 -11.15 -12.50
C ASN A 85 5.34 -11.29 -11.19
N ASP A 86 4.66 -11.72 -10.13
CA ASP A 86 5.26 -12.05 -8.83
C ASP A 86 6.18 -10.95 -8.26
N ALA A 87 7.28 -11.33 -7.60
CA ALA A 87 8.24 -10.40 -7.00
C ALA A 87 8.85 -9.42 -8.01
N VAL A 88 8.95 -9.80 -9.29
CA VAL A 88 9.50 -8.93 -10.35
C VAL A 88 8.55 -7.78 -10.65
N LEU A 89 7.24 -8.05 -10.70
CA LEU A 89 6.22 -7.00 -10.84
C LEU A 89 6.25 -6.04 -9.66
N LEU A 90 6.27 -6.57 -8.43
CA LEU A 90 6.30 -5.77 -7.21
C LEU A 90 7.56 -4.90 -7.13
N SER A 91 8.71 -5.45 -7.50
CA SER A 91 9.98 -4.70 -7.50
C SER A 91 9.95 -3.58 -8.54
N ALA A 92 9.43 -3.85 -9.73
CA ALA A 92 9.25 -2.83 -10.76
C ALA A 92 8.30 -1.72 -10.31
N LEU A 93 7.19 -2.06 -9.64
CA LEU A 93 6.27 -1.09 -9.07
C LEU A 93 6.97 -0.15 -8.09
N VAL A 94 7.74 -0.70 -7.13
CA VAL A 94 8.44 0.11 -6.13
C VAL A 94 9.42 1.09 -6.79
N VAL A 95 10.21 0.62 -7.76
CA VAL A 95 11.15 1.48 -8.50
C VAL A 95 10.42 2.60 -9.24
N GLN A 96 9.36 2.27 -9.98
CA GLN A 96 8.58 3.27 -10.71
C GLN A 96 7.90 4.27 -9.77
N TRP A 97 7.40 3.80 -8.64
CA TRP A 97 6.77 4.64 -7.62
C TRP A 97 7.76 5.60 -6.96
N ASP A 98 8.97 5.14 -6.63
CA ASP A 98 10.01 5.99 -6.04
C ASP A 98 10.46 7.09 -6.99
N ASN A 99 10.70 6.75 -8.26
CA ASN A 99 11.04 7.73 -9.29
C ASN A 99 9.89 8.74 -9.49
N TYR A 100 8.65 8.25 -9.53
CA TYR A 100 7.47 9.10 -9.71
C TYR A 100 7.28 10.08 -8.57
N LYS A 101 7.47 9.66 -7.31
CA LYS A 101 7.40 10.57 -6.15
C LYS A 101 8.39 11.72 -6.28
N VAL A 102 9.61 11.46 -6.75
CA VAL A 102 10.63 12.52 -6.93
C VAL A 102 10.22 13.47 -8.06
N MET A 103 9.78 12.93 -9.20
CA MET A 103 9.28 13.71 -10.33
C MET A 103 8.09 14.61 -9.92
N ALA A 104 7.09 14.02 -9.28
CA ALA A 104 5.89 14.71 -8.81
C ALA A 104 6.24 15.84 -7.83
N ARG A 105 7.15 15.61 -6.86
CA ARG A 105 7.60 16.66 -5.93
C ARG A 105 8.23 17.85 -6.64
N TRP A 106 9.03 17.63 -7.68
CA TRP A 106 9.59 18.74 -8.45
C TRP A 106 8.52 19.51 -9.21
N LEU A 107 7.62 18.80 -9.91
CA LEU A 107 6.52 19.45 -10.62
C LEU A 107 5.60 20.23 -9.66
N SER A 108 5.21 19.65 -8.52
CA SER A 108 4.38 20.37 -7.53
C SER A 108 5.08 21.62 -7.00
N LYS A 109 6.42 21.64 -6.88
CA LYS A 109 7.16 22.83 -6.48
C LYS A 109 7.10 23.93 -7.54
N PHE A 110 7.26 23.61 -8.83
CA PHE A 110 7.14 24.59 -9.91
C PHE A 110 5.72 25.15 -10.00
N PHE A 111 4.71 24.29 -9.83
CA PHE A 111 3.29 24.65 -9.92
C PHE A 111 2.68 25.17 -8.60
N SER A 112 3.47 25.25 -7.52
CA SER A 112 2.99 25.52 -6.14
C SER A 112 2.23 26.84 -5.96
N TYR A 113 2.33 27.78 -6.90
CA TYR A 113 1.50 28.98 -6.85
C TYR A 113 0.00 28.68 -6.99
N LEU A 114 -0.38 27.61 -7.70
CA LEU A 114 -1.78 27.15 -7.83
C LEU A 114 -2.41 26.77 -6.48
N GLU A 115 -1.60 26.28 -5.53
CA GLU A 115 -2.04 25.92 -4.17
C GLU A 115 -2.57 27.13 -3.39
N ARG A 116 -2.12 28.34 -3.72
CA ARG A 116 -2.47 29.55 -2.96
C ARG A 116 -3.86 30.06 -3.27
N PHE A 117 -4.39 29.79 -4.46
CA PHE A 117 -5.63 30.43 -4.91
C PHE A 117 -6.52 29.54 -5.77
N TYR A 118 -5.96 28.78 -6.73
CA TYR A 118 -6.76 27.99 -7.65
C TYR A 118 -7.36 26.77 -6.96
N ILE A 119 -6.51 25.98 -6.29
CA ILE A 119 -6.90 24.73 -5.64
C ILE A 119 -7.98 24.96 -4.56
N PRO A 120 -7.80 25.90 -3.60
CA PRO A 120 -8.85 26.20 -2.61
C PRO A 120 -10.15 26.72 -3.22
N ARG A 121 -10.06 27.50 -4.32
CA ARG A 121 -11.23 28.09 -4.98
C ARG A 121 -12.07 27.06 -5.72
N VAL A 122 -11.44 26.09 -6.37
CA VAL A 122 -12.14 25.04 -7.12
C VAL A 122 -12.52 23.87 -6.22
N GLY A 123 -11.82 23.69 -5.09
CA GLY A 123 -12.07 22.59 -4.16
C GLY A 123 -11.54 21.24 -4.68
N VAL A 124 -10.44 21.27 -5.43
CA VAL A 124 -9.74 20.07 -5.90
C VAL A 124 -8.64 19.64 -4.91
N PRO A 125 -8.14 18.40 -4.97
CA PRO A 125 -6.99 17.96 -4.17
C PRO A 125 -5.74 18.82 -4.40
N GLY A 126 -4.86 18.86 -3.40
CA GLY A 126 -3.54 19.49 -3.53
C GLY A 126 -2.70 18.85 -4.63
N LEU A 127 -1.69 19.53 -5.16
CA LEU A 127 -0.91 19.06 -6.31
C LEU A 127 -0.25 17.69 -6.08
N LEU A 128 0.33 17.48 -4.89
CA LEU A 128 0.96 16.20 -4.54
C LEU A 128 -0.09 15.10 -4.33
N GLU A 129 -1.19 15.41 -3.67
CA GLU A 129 -2.30 14.48 -3.47
C GLU A 129 -2.88 14.05 -4.83
N GLN A 130 -3.10 15.01 -5.72
CA GLN A 130 -3.54 14.78 -7.10
C GLN A 130 -2.55 13.91 -7.89
N ALA A 131 -1.24 14.10 -7.70
CA ALA A 131 -0.23 13.25 -8.33
C ALA A 131 -0.28 11.80 -7.82
N ILE A 132 -0.38 11.62 -6.50
CA ILE A 132 -0.54 10.30 -5.87
C ILE A 132 -1.80 9.61 -6.41
N GLY A 133 -2.93 10.33 -6.48
CA GLY A 133 -4.18 9.82 -7.02
C GLY A 133 -4.06 9.44 -8.50
N ASN A 134 -3.42 10.26 -9.34
CA ASN A 134 -3.20 9.94 -10.76
C ASN A 134 -2.43 8.63 -10.94
N PHE A 135 -1.33 8.43 -10.19
CA PHE A 135 -0.54 7.20 -10.27
C PHE A 135 -1.35 5.98 -9.82
N ASN A 136 -1.95 6.05 -8.64
CA ASN A 136 -2.71 4.94 -8.08
C ASN A 136 -3.90 4.56 -8.97
N ASN A 137 -4.68 5.55 -9.43
CA ASN A 137 -5.84 5.28 -10.29
C ASN A 137 -5.44 4.58 -11.59
N LEU A 138 -4.41 5.07 -12.29
CA LEU A 138 -3.99 4.49 -13.57
C LEU A 138 -3.32 3.11 -13.41
N VAL A 139 -2.48 2.94 -12.38
CA VAL A 139 -1.83 1.64 -12.12
C VAL A 139 -2.83 0.61 -11.62
N ASN A 140 -3.69 0.96 -10.67
CA ASN A 140 -4.66 0.02 -10.10
C ASN A 140 -5.76 -0.34 -11.11
N ALA A 141 -6.13 0.57 -12.01
CA ALA A 141 -7.05 0.25 -13.12
C ALA A 141 -6.54 -0.89 -14.01
N ARG A 142 -5.22 -1.06 -14.13
CA ARG A 142 -4.61 -2.04 -15.04
C ARG A 142 -4.02 -3.26 -14.33
N PHE A 143 -3.47 -3.09 -13.13
CA PHE A 143 -2.64 -4.10 -12.46
C PHE A 143 -3.10 -4.49 -11.06
N SER A 144 -4.23 -3.97 -10.56
CA SER A 144 -4.71 -4.22 -9.19
C SER A 144 -4.71 -5.70 -8.80
N SER A 145 -5.37 -6.54 -9.58
CA SER A 145 -5.47 -7.98 -9.32
C SER A 145 -4.11 -8.68 -9.35
N ASN A 146 -3.24 -8.34 -10.32
CA ASN A 146 -1.89 -8.88 -10.44
C ASN A 146 -1.02 -8.48 -9.25
N LEU A 147 -1.09 -7.23 -8.80
CA LEU A 147 -0.34 -6.73 -7.66
C LEU A 147 -0.76 -7.42 -6.36
N VAL A 148 -2.07 -7.53 -6.12
CA VAL A 148 -2.60 -8.23 -4.94
C VAL A 148 -2.22 -9.71 -4.98
N ALA A 149 -2.37 -10.38 -6.12
CA ALA A 149 -2.00 -11.78 -6.28
C ALA A 149 -0.49 -12.01 -6.05
N ALA A 150 0.37 -11.18 -6.62
CA ALA A 150 1.82 -11.25 -6.43
C ALA A 150 2.21 -11.03 -4.96
N PHE A 151 1.60 -10.05 -4.30
CA PHE A 151 1.85 -9.76 -2.89
C PHE A 151 1.44 -10.91 -1.98
N THR A 152 0.23 -11.43 -2.15
CA THR A 152 -0.28 -12.58 -1.39
C THR A 152 0.53 -13.84 -1.64
N SER A 153 0.94 -14.10 -2.89
CA SER A 153 1.84 -15.19 -3.25
C SER A 153 3.16 -15.11 -2.48
N LEU A 154 3.75 -13.93 -2.38
CA LEU A 154 5.01 -13.73 -1.64
C LEU A 154 4.86 -13.98 -0.14
N ILE A 155 3.70 -13.65 0.45
CA ILE A 155 3.37 -13.98 1.85
C ILE A 155 3.20 -15.48 2.04
N LYS A 156 2.52 -16.18 1.13
CA LYS A 156 2.39 -17.65 1.19
C LYS A 156 3.75 -18.35 1.18
N ARG A 157 4.65 -17.87 0.33
CA ARG A 157 6.02 -18.39 0.25
C ARG A 157 6.77 -18.17 1.57
N ASP A 158 6.66 -16.98 2.16
CA ASP A 158 7.26 -16.71 3.49
C ASP A 158 6.63 -17.59 4.59
N ARG A 159 5.31 -17.81 4.55
CA ARG A 159 4.61 -18.78 5.44
C ARG A 159 5.13 -20.19 5.32
N ASN A 160 5.48 -20.62 4.12
CA ASN A 160 6.03 -21.94 3.83
C ASN A 160 7.54 -22.05 4.12
N GLY A 161 8.16 -21.02 4.68
CA GLY A 161 9.57 -21.02 5.05
C GLY A 161 10.53 -20.72 3.88
N GLU A 162 10.02 -20.26 2.74
CA GLU A 162 10.87 -19.79 1.65
C GLU A 162 11.49 -18.44 2.01
N THR A 163 12.73 -18.22 1.56
CA THR A 163 13.39 -16.92 1.74
C THR A 163 12.71 -15.85 0.89
N CYS A 164 12.03 -14.92 1.55
CA CYS A 164 11.34 -13.81 0.90
C CYS A 164 11.97 -12.46 1.24
N ASN A 165 11.99 -11.53 0.28
CA ASN A 165 12.40 -10.16 0.53
C ASN A 165 11.30 -9.41 1.29
N ARG A 166 11.34 -9.45 2.63
CA ARG A 166 10.35 -8.77 3.49
C ARG A 166 10.36 -7.24 3.34
N ASN A 167 11.48 -6.64 2.93
CA ASN A 167 11.52 -5.19 2.62
C ASN A 167 10.70 -4.85 1.38
N LEU A 168 10.62 -5.76 0.39
CA LEU A 168 9.75 -5.57 -0.76
C LEU A 168 8.28 -5.54 -0.34
N LEU A 169 7.85 -6.46 0.54
CA LEU A 169 6.50 -6.45 1.11
C LEU A 169 6.21 -5.12 1.83
N LYS A 170 7.15 -4.65 2.65
CA LYS A 170 7.01 -3.37 3.34
C LYS A 170 6.82 -2.21 2.35
N ASN A 171 7.67 -2.10 1.33
CA ASN A 171 7.59 -1.01 0.36
C ASN A 171 6.30 -1.03 -0.48
N VAL A 172 5.81 -2.21 -0.84
CA VAL A 172 4.52 -2.36 -1.55
C VAL A 172 3.35 -2.03 -0.63
N MET A 173 3.40 -2.44 0.64
CA MET A 173 2.37 -2.09 1.60
C MET A 173 2.30 -0.57 1.80
N GLU A 174 3.45 0.08 1.94
CA GLU A 174 3.53 1.53 2.00
C GLU A 174 2.87 2.17 0.77
N TYR A 175 3.10 1.64 -0.43
CA TYR A 175 2.43 2.08 -1.67
C TYR A 175 0.90 1.93 -1.60
N PHE A 176 0.38 0.76 -1.18
CA PHE A 176 -1.07 0.52 -1.06
C PHE A 176 -1.77 1.51 -0.11
N MET A 177 -1.02 2.10 0.83
CA MET A 177 -1.53 3.06 1.81
C MET A 177 -1.30 4.53 1.40
N GLN A 178 -0.67 4.83 0.25
CA GLN A 178 -0.35 6.23 -0.10
C GLN A 178 -1.57 7.06 -0.49
N ASP A 179 -2.53 6.47 -1.22
CA ASP A 179 -3.72 7.19 -1.66
C ASP A 179 -4.78 7.22 -0.56
N GLN A 180 -4.93 8.40 0.04
CA GLN A 180 -5.91 8.69 1.09
C GLN A 180 -7.24 9.21 0.51
N GLY A 181 -7.37 9.26 -0.82
CA GLY A 181 -8.64 9.52 -1.49
C GLY A 181 -9.61 8.35 -1.34
N SER A 182 -10.89 8.58 -1.63
CA SER A 182 -11.94 7.57 -1.50
C SER A 182 -11.66 6.29 -2.32
N ALA A 183 -11.08 6.44 -3.51
CA ALA A 183 -10.67 5.32 -4.36
C ALA A 183 -9.52 4.51 -3.73
N GLY A 184 -8.48 5.17 -3.25
CA GLY A 184 -7.36 4.56 -2.55
C GLY A 184 -7.77 3.82 -1.27
N ILE A 185 -8.62 4.44 -0.43
CA ILE A 185 -9.15 3.82 0.78
C ILE A 185 -9.92 2.53 0.43
N ARG A 186 -10.78 2.57 -0.58
CA ARG A 186 -11.52 1.39 -1.02
C ARG A 186 -10.58 0.30 -1.55
N TYR A 187 -9.60 0.67 -2.37
CA TYR A 187 -8.59 -0.26 -2.88
C TYR A 187 -7.83 -0.95 -1.73
N TYR A 188 -7.41 -0.19 -0.72
CA TYR A 188 -6.75 -0.72 0.46
C TYR A 188 -7.64 -1.69 1.27
N GLN A 189 -8.92 -1.35 1.43
CA GLN A 189 -9.90 -2.23 2.09
C GLN A 189 -10.14 -3.53 1.31
N ASP A 190 -10.23 -3.46 -0.02
CA ASP A 190 -10.34 -4.62 -0.89
C ASP A 190 -9.11 -5.54 -0.73
N PHE A 191 -7.91 -4.95 -0.76
CA PHE A 191 -6.65 -5.65 -0.50
C PHE A 191 -6.62 -6.30 0.89
N GLN A 192 -6.98 -5.56 1.94
CA GLN A 192 -7.01 -6.07 3.32
C GLN A 192 -7.95 -7.28 3.44
N ARG A 193 -9.12 -7.24 2.78
CA ARG A 193 -10.04 -8.39 2.73
C ARG A 193 -9.41 -9.61 2.07
N THR A 194 -8.74 -9.43 0.93
CA THR A 194 -8.03 -10.53 0.26
C THR A 194 -6.92 -11.12 1.13
N LEU A 195 -6.13 -10.28 1.80
CA LEU A 195 -5.07 -10.71 2.70
C LEU A 195 -5.61 -11.56 3.87
N LEU A 196 -6.71 -11.11 4.49
CA LEU A 196 -7.33 -11.82 5.61
C LEU A 196 -7.98 -13.13 5.15
N SER A 197 -8.65 -13.14 4.00
CA SER A 197 -9.22 -14.36 3.40
C SER A 197 -8.12 -15.40 3.15
N ASP A 198 -6.99 -14.97 2.59
CA ASP A 198 -5.88 -15.85 2.30
C ASP A 198 -5.25 -16.46 3.56
N ALA A 199 -5.13 -15.65 4.62
CA ALA A 199 -4.68 -16.10 5.93
C ALA A 199 -5.66 -17.13 6.54
N ALA A 200 -6.96 -16.89 6.42
CA ALA A 200 -7.99 -17.80 6.92
C ALA A 200 -7.90 -19.17 6.23
N ASP A 201 -7.76 -19.18 4.91
CA ASP A 201 -7.60 -20.41 4.13
C ASP A 201 -6.34 -21.16 4.54
N TYR A 202 -5.21 -20.45 4.68
CA TYR A 202 -3.95 -21.06 5.10
C TYR A 202 -4.04 -21.69 6.50
N TYR A 203 -4.53 -20.93 7.49
CA TYR A 203 -4.54 -21.38 8.88
C TYR A 203 -5.65 -22.37 9.19
N SER A 204 -6.77 -22.35 8.46
CA SER A 204 -7.80 -23.39 8.56
C SER A 204 -7.28 -24.77 8.10
N GLN A 205 -6.41 -24.81 7.08
CA GLN A 205 -5.76 -26.04 6.63
C GLN A 205 -4.75 -26.55 7.66
N ILE A 206 -3.92 -25.66 8.21
CA ILE A 206 -2.99 -26.01 9.30
C ILE A 206 -3.75 -26.56 10.50
N ALA A 207 -4.85 -25.91 10.91
CA ALA A 207 -5.69 -26.34 12.02
C ALA A 207 -6.30 -27.72 11.75
N SER A 208 -6.91 -27.91 10.58
CA SER A 208 -7.59 -29.17 10.21
C SER A 208 -6.62 -30.35 10.16
N ASN A 209 -5.47 -30.18 9.51
CA ASN A 209 -4.43 -31.21 9.46
C ASN A 209 -3.88 -31.51 10.84
N GLY A 210 -3.57 -30.47 11.64
CA GLY A 210 -3.02 -30.68 12.97
C GLY A 210 -4.00 -31.39 13.91
N LEU A 211 -5.27 -31.03 13.89
CA LEU A 211 -6.30 -31.68 14.70
C LEU A 211 -6.49 -33.16 14.32
N GLN A 212 -6.34 -33.49 13.04
CA GLN A 212 -6.46 -34.86 12.55
C GLN A 212 -5.24 -35.72 12.92
N TYR A 213 -4.02 -35.21 12.73
CA TYR A 213 -2.81 -36.03 12.74
C TYR A 213 -1.88 -35.83 13.95
N ASP A 214 -1.89 -34.65 14.60
CA ASP A 214 -0.98 -34.36 15.71
C ASP A 214 -1.59 -34.77 17.07
N SER A 215 -0.78 -35.07 18.09
CA SER A 215 -1.27 -35.13 19.48
C SER A 215 -1.71 -33.75 19.99
N CYS A 216 -2.51 -33.68 21.05
CA CYS A 216 -2.94 -32.39 21.62
C CYS A 216 -1.74 -31.48 21.97
N ALA A 217 -0.69 -32.03 22.58
CA ALA A 217 0.52 -31.26 22.93
C ALA A 217 1.28 -30.75 21.70
N ALA A 218 1.46 -31.59 20.68
CA ALA A 218 2.14 -31.21 19.44
C ALA A 218 1.35 -30.14 18.67
N TYR A 219 0.02 -30.25 18.64
CA TYR A 219 -0.85 -29.25 18.03
C TYR A 219 -0.73 -27.89 18.74
N MET A 220 -0.78 -27.87 20.08
CA MET A 220 -0.66 -26.63 20.85
C MET A 220 0.66 -25.92 20.59
N TYR A 221 1.76 -26.68 20.57
CA TYR A 221 3.07 -26.14 20.23
C TYR A 221 3.09 -25.56 18.79
N LYS A 222 2.52 -26.28 17.82
CA LYS A 222 2.41 -25.84 16.42
C LYS A 222 1.58 -24.55 16.31
N ALA A 223 0.44 -24.47 16.99
CA ALA A 223 -0.43 -23.29 17.01
C ALA A 223 0.29 -22.06 17.58
N GLN A 224 0.99 -22.22 18.71
CA GLN A 224 1.78 -21.14 19.32
C GLN A 224 2.92 -20.69 18.42
N TRP A 225 3.64 -21.63 17.80
CA TRP A 225 4.71 -21.33 16.85
C TRP A 225 4.17 -20.54 15.65
N CYS A 226 3.06 -20.99 15.05
CA CYS A 226 2.40 -20.31 13.93
C CYS A 226 1.98 -18.87 14.29
N LEU A 227 1.39 -18.65 15.46
CA LEU A 227 1.01 -17.31 15.94
C LEU A 227 2.23 -16.39 16.09
N SER A 228 3.29 -16.90 16.71
CA SER A 228 4.54 -16.13 16.91
C SER A 228 5.18 -15.75 15.57
N GLN A 229 5.17 -16.66 14.60
CA GLN A 229 5.68 -16.41 13.25
C GLN A 229 4.82 -15.42 12.46
N GLU A 230 3.49 -15.50 12.56
CA GLU A 230 2.62 -14.51 11.90
C GLU A 230 2.81 -13.12 12.51
N GLU A 231 2.95 -13.02 13.83
CA GLU A 231 3.22 -11.75 14.51
C GLU A 231 4.54 -11.13 14.08
N GLU A 232 5.63 -11.91 14.06
CA GLU A 232 6.92 -11.45 13.57
C GLU A 232 6.82 -10.96 12.12
N ARG A 233 6.16 -11.73 11.26
CA ARG A 233 5.99 -11.36 9.85
C ARG A 233 5.17 -10.08 9.69
N ALA A 234 4.03 -9.99 10.38
CA ALA A 234 3.13 -8.85 10.32
C ALA A 234 3.80 -7.57 10.83
N ASN A 235 4.66 -7.67 11.86
CA ASN A 235 5.42 -6.53 12.38
C ASN A 235 6.37 -5.91 11.33
N HIS A 236 6.80 -6.67 10.32
CA HIS A 236 7.74 -6.18 9.32
C HIS A 236 7.08 -5.30 8.25
N PHE A 237 5.83 -5.58 7.89
CA PHE A 237 5.20 -4.95 6.73
C PHE A 237 3.79 -4.41 6.95
N LEU A 238 3.03 -4.84 7.97
CA LEU A 238 1.66 -4.36 8.19
C LEU A 238 1.62 -3.20 9.19
N ASP A 239 0.64 -2.30 8.99
CA ASP A 239 0.30 -1.29 9.98
C ASP A 239 -0.36 -1.92 11.22
N SER A 240 -0.34 -1.18 12.33
CA SER A 240 -0.87 -1.64 13.62
C SER A 240 -2.31 -2.15 13.54
N SER A 241 -3.18 -1.51 12.76
CA SER A 241 -4.60 -1.90 12.69
C SER A 241 -4.79 -3.20 11.91
N SER A 242 -4.12 -3.36 10.75
CA SER A 242 -4.18 -4.59 9.96
C SER A 242 -3.53 -5.76 10.68
N LYS A 243 -2.45 -5.50 11.40
CA LYS A 243 -1.77 -6.51 12.22
C LYS A 243 -2.71 -7.10 13.28
N VAL A 244 -3.40 -6.24 14.04
CA VAL A 244 -4.33 -6.72 15.09
C VAL A 244 -5.42 -7.61 14.48
N LYS A 245 -6.04 -7.17 13.38
CA LYS A 245 -7.07 -7.96 12.68
C LYS A 245 -6.55 -9.31 12.20
N LEU A 246 -5.35 -9.33 11.62
CA LEU A 246 -4.71 -10.55 11.14
C LEU A 246 -4.45 -11.53 12.30
N LEU A 247 -3.84 -11.07 13.39
CA LEU A 247 -3.52 -11.93 14.53
C LEU A 247 -4.75 -12.45 15.26
N GLN A 248 -5.80 -11.64 15.39
CA GLN A 248 -7.09 -12.10 15.91
C GLN A 248 -7.69 -13.20 15.03
N LEU A 249 -7.63 -13.04 13.71
CA LEU A 249 -8.10 -14.05 12.77
C LEU A 249 -7.29 -15.35 12.89
N VAL A 250 -5.96 -15.28 12.91
CA VAL A 250 -5.11 -16.47 13.07
C VAL A 250 -5.38 -17.18 14.40
N LYS A 251 -5.54 -16.42 15.50
CA LYS A 251 -5.91 -16.98 16.82
C LYS A 251 -7.26 -17.69 16.78
N SER A 252 -8.26 -17.10 16.12
CA SER A 252 -9.58 -17.72 15.99
C SER A 252 -9.52 -19.10 15.33
N TYR A 253 -8.77 -19.23 14.23
CA TYR A 253 -8.66 -20.51 13.50
C TYR A 253 -7.78 -21.55 14.21
N LEU A 254 -6.65 -21.13 14.79
CA LEU A 254 -5.70 -22.06 15.41
C LEU A 254 -6.04 -22.42 16.86
N VAL A 255 -6.78 -21.56 17.57
CA VAL A 255 -7.08 -21.75 18.98
C VAL A 255 -8.59 -21.85 19.18
N ASP A 256 -9.32 -20.74 19.00
CA ASP A 256 -10.70 -20.65 19.49
C ASP A 256 -11.63 -21.71 18.87
N GLN A 257 -11.53 -21.93 17.55
CA GLN A 257 -12.30 -22.95 16.84
C GLN A 257 -11.81 -24.38 17.10
N ALA A 258 -10.53 -24.52 17.49
CA ALA A 258 -9.90 -25.80 17.74
C ALA A 258 -10.15 -26.30 19.17
N LEU A 259 -10.45 -25.41 20.12
CA LEU A 259 -10.61 -25.72 21.56
C LEU A 259 -11.58 -26.87 21.83
N ALA A 260 -12.76 -26.86 21.19
CA ALA A 260 -13.77 -27.91 21.41
C ALA A 260 -13.26 -29.29 20.98
N LYS A 261 -12.66 -29.37 19.79
CA LYS A 261 -12.10 -30.62 19.24
C LYS A 261 -10.89 -31.11 20.05
N LEU A 262 -10.08 -30.19 20.56
CA LEU A 262 -8.94 -30.53 21.41
C LEU A 262 -9.37 -31.05 22.77
N ALA A 263 -10.44 -30.52 23.36
CA ALA A 263 -10.98 -31.02 24.62
C ALA A 263 -11.50 -32.47 24.48
N GLU A 264 -12.24 -32.76 23.40
CA GLU A 264 -12.71 -34.11 23.09
C GLU A 264 -11.53 -35.07 22.85
N LYS A 265 -10.57 -34.65 22.02
CA LYS A 265 -9.37 -35.44 21.72
C LYS A 265 -8.54 -35.69 22.96
N GLN A 266 -8.38 -34.69 23.82
CA GLN A 266 -7.64 -34.82 25.05
C GLN A 266 -8.33 -35.76 26.02
N GLN A 267 -9.67 -35.77 26.12
CA GLN A 267 -10.35 -36.77 26.96
C GLN A 267 -10.10 -38.19 26.45
N ALA A 268 -10.02 -38.39 25.13
CA ALA A 268 -9.62 -39.65 24.53
C ALA A 268 -8.13 -40.00 24.79
N GLU A 269 -7.23 -39.01 24.76
CA GLU A 269 -5.78 -39.18 25.03
C GLU A 269 -5.48 -39.37 26.54
N ASN A 270 -6.20 -38.67 27.43
CA ASN A 270 -6.01 -38.64 28.89
C ASN A 270 -6.77 -39.75 29.64
N CYS A 271 -7.21 -40.80 28.95
CA CYS A 271 -7.39 -42.11 29.60
C CYS A 271 -6.06 -42.69 30.17
N GLY A 272 -5.01 -41.87 30.36
CA GLY A 272 -3.70 -42.22 30.92
C GLY A 272 -2.89 -41.17 31.73
N GLY A 273 -3.38 -39.96 32.05
CA GLY A 273 -2.71 -39.10 33.07
C GLY A 273 -2.73 -37.57 32.86
N THR A 274 -2.97 -36.81 33.93
CA THR A 274 -3.21 -35.35 33.93
C THR A 274 -2.20 -34.59 34.79
N THR A 275 -1.49 -33.59 34.22
CA THR A 275 -0.95 -32.45 35.01
C THR A 275 -0.48 -31.26 34.15
N ASP A 276 -0.05 -31.47 32.90
CA ASP A 276 0.66 -30.42 32.13
C ASP A 276 -0.24 -29.44 31.32
N TYR A 277 -1.51 -29.79 31.09
CA TYR A 277 -2.38 -29.07 30.15
C TYR A 277 -3.02 -27.79 30.69
N GLN A 278 -3.37 -27.76 31.98
CA GLN A 278 -3.96 -26.56 32.58
C GLN A 278 -2.97 -25.39 32.60
N ASP A 279 -1.68 -25.68 32.71
CA ASP A 279 -0.61 -24.67 32.73
C ASP A 279 -0.39 -24.02 31.34
N LEU A 280 -0.59 -24.78 30.26
CA LEU A 280 -0.49 -24.28 28.89
C LEU A 280 -1.73 -23.46 28.48
N LEU A 281 -2.94 -23.89 28.85
CA LEU A 281 -4.16 -23.11 28.60
C LEU A 281 -4.12 -21.74 29.31
N SER A 282 -3.58 -21.69 30.53
CA SER A 282 -3.40 -20.44 31.27
C SER A 282 -2.46 -19.46 30.56
N LYS A 283 -1.37 -19.96 29.95
CA LYS A 283 -0.43 -19.14 29.17
C LYS A 283 -1.04 -18.61 27.87
N CYS A 284 -1.88 -19.39 27.20
CA CYS A 284 -2.62 -18.94 26.00
C CYS A 284 -3.69 -17.89 26.32
N ALA A 285 -4.34 -17.97 27.50
CA ALA A 285 -5.30 -16.98 27.97
C ALA A 285 -4.64 -15.63 28.35
N GLY A 286 -3.36 -15.65 28.72
CA GLY A 286 -2.59 -14.44 29.09
C GLY A 286 -2.13 -13.57 27.92
N LEU A 287 -2.31 -14.01 26.67
CA LEU A 287 -2.04 -13.19 25.49
C LEU A 287 -3.19 -12.18 25.28
N ASN A 288 -3.14 -11.12 26.08
CA ASN A 288 -4.07 -10.00 26.04
C ASN A 288 -3.75 -9.12 24.82
N ILE A 289 -4.21 -9.53 23.65
CA ILE A 289 -4.24 -8.66 22.47
C ILE A 289 -5.36 -7.66 22.75
N GLY A 290 -4.96 -6.41 23.02
CA GLY A 290 -5.81 -5.33 23.50
C GLY A 290 -7.23 -5.36 22.94
N ASP A 291 -8.19 -5.48 23.86
CA ASP A 291 -9.61 -5.41 23.60
C ASP A 291 -9.95 -3.99 23.14
N SER A 292 -10.22 -3.83 21.85
CA SER A 292 -10.87 -2.63 21.33
C SER A 292 -12.18 -3.04 20.68
N GLY A 293 -13.22 -3.10 21.52
CA GLY A 293 -14.64 -2.91 21.19
C GLY A 293 -15.09 -3.49 19.85
N ILE A 294 -15.50 -4.75 19.86
CA ILE A 294 -16.25 -5.37 18.76
C ILE A 294 -17.59 -4.64 18.63
N ASP A 295 -17.79 -3.91 17.54
CA ASP A 295 -19.11 -3.44 17.10
C ASP A 295 -19.98 -4.66 16.73
N PRO A 296 -21.13 -4.91 17.38
CA PRO A 296 -21.91 -6.13 17.23
C PRO A 296 -22.63 -6.32 15.87
N ASN A 297 -22.44 -5.44 14.89
CA ASN A 297 -23.33 -5.36 13.73
C ASN A 297 -22.71 -5.74 12.39
N TRP A 298 -21.96 -6.85 12.35
CA TRP A 298 -21.54 -7.48 11.10
C TRP A 298 -22.22 -8.84 10.95
N LYS A 299 -23.26 -8.88 10.11
CA LYS A 299 -23.86 -10.12 9.59
C LYS A 299 -23.43 -10.28 8.14
N ILE A 300 -22.82 -11.43 7.85
CA ILE A 300 -22.50 -11.87 6.49
C ILE A 300 -23.80 -12.29 5.81
N ALA A 301 -24.09 -11.63 4.70
CA ALA A 301 -24.80 -12.19 3.55
C ALA A 301 -23.91 -12.00 2.33
#